data_AF-A0A452YFB0-F1
#
_entry.id   AF-A0A452YFB0-F1
#
_cell.length_a   1.000
_cell.length_b   1.000
_cell.length_c   1.000
_cell.angle_alpha   90.00
_cell.angle_beta   90.00
_cell.angle_gamma   90.00
#
_symmetry.space_group_name_H-M   'P 1'
#
loop_
_entity.id
_entity.type
_entity.pdbx_description
1 polymer ?
#
loop_
_entity_poly.entity_id
_entity_poly.type
_entity_poly.pdbx_seq_one_letter_code
_entity_poly.pdbx_strand_id
1 'polypeptide(L)'
;MTEGKMGYEDFVYFILSEEDKSSEPSLEYWFKCIDLDGNGILTTNEMQFFYEEQLHRMECMAQEPVLFEDILCQMIDMIGPENETYFTLRDLKKCKLSGNIFNILFNLNKFMAFETRDPFLIRQERENPTLTEWDRFAHREYIRLSMEEDGEDASNGSGDVWDESLEAPF
;
A
#
# COMPACT_ATOMS: atom_id res chain seq x y z
N MET A 1 4.67 -1.33 -25.74
CA MET A 1 5.38 -1.41 -24.44
C MET A 1 6.85 -1.57 -24.73
N THR A 2 7.71 -0.81 -24.03
CA THR A 2 9.16 -0.97 -24.13
C THR A 2 9.57 -2.02 -23.10
N GLU A 3 10.36 -3.02 -23.50
CA GLU A 3 10.86 -4.06 -22.60
C GLU A 3 11.53 -3.44 -21.36
N GLY A 4 11.21 -3.97 -20.18
CA GLY A 4 11.70 -3.47 -18.89
C GLY A 4 11.11 -2.12 -18.44
N LYS A 5 10.07 -1.61 -19.10
CA LYS A 5 9.38 -0.37 -18.67
C LYS A 5 7.88 -0.59 -18.53
N MET A 6 7.32 0.07 -17.53
CA MET A 6 5.88 0.12 -17.26
C MET A 6 5.25 1.29 -18.03
N GLY A 7 4.18 1.04 -18.79
CA GLY A 7 3.37 2.09 -19.40
C GLY A 7 2.42 2.74 -18.40
N TYR A 8 1.69 3.78 -18.82
CA TYR A 8 0.70 4.42 -17.95
C TYR A 8 -0.41 3.46 -17.52
N GLU A 9 -0.95 2.66 -18.45
CA GLU A 9 -1.99 1.67 -18.13
C GLU A 9 -1.51 0.63 -17.12
N ASP A 10 -0.29 0.10 -17.30
CA ASP A 10 0.33 -0.83 -16.37
C ASP A 10 0.51 -0.19 -14.98
N PHE A 11 0.91 1.08 -14.94
CA PHE A 11 1.05 1.84 -13.69
C PHE A 11 -0.29 2.06 -12.99
N VAL A 12 -1.38 2.28 -13.74
CA VAL A 12 -2.73 2.38 -13.16
C VAL A 12 -3.12 1.08 -12.46
N TYR A 13 -2.88 -0.08 -13.09
CA TYR A 13 -3.13 -1.37 -12.43
C TYR A 13 -2.24 -1.58 -11.20
N PHE A 14 -0.97 -1.20 -11.30
CA PHE A 14 -0.03 -1.27 -10.18
C PHE A 14 -0.52 -0.43 -8.99
N ILE A 15 -0.87 0.85 -9.19
CA ILE A 15 -1.24 1.74 -8.07
C ILE A 15 -2.57 1.34 -7.44
N LEU A 16 -3.57 0.93 -8.24
CA LEU A 16 -4.83 0.41 -7.72
C LEU A 16 -4.60 -0.83 -6.86
N SER A 17 -3.72 -1.73 -7.32
CA SER A 17 -3.39 -2.96 -6.59
C SER A 17 -2.55 -2.66 -5.34
N GLU A 18 -1.60 -1.74 -5.41
CA GLU A 18 -0.73 -1.37 -4.29
C GLU A 18 -1.50 -0.73 -3.14
N GLU A 19 -2.46 0.15 -3.44
CA GLU A 19 -3.21 0.90 -2.43
C GLU A 19 -4.36 0.13 -1.80
N ASP A 20 -5.06 -0.73 -2.56
CA ASP A 20 -6.05 -1.65 -2.01
C ASP A 20 -5.71 -3.12 -2.28
N LYS A 21 -4.83 -3.66 -1.44
CA LYS A 21 -4.44 -5.08 -1.44
C LYS A 21 -5.53 -6.04 -1.00
N SER A 22 -6.66 -5.54 -0.49
CA SER A 22 -7.77 -6.39 -0.05
C SER A 22 -8.77 -6.68 -1.17
N SER A 23 -8.73 -5.89 -2.25
CA SER A 23 -9.60 -6.07 -3.41
C SER A 23 -9.25 -7.35 -4.20
N GLU A 24 -10.27 -8.04 -4.74
CA GLU A 24 -10.04 -9.28 -5.51
C GLU A 24 -9.06 -9.11 -6.69
N PRO A 25 -9.11 -8.03 -7.49
CA PRO A 25 -8.14 -7.83 -8.58
C PRO A 25 -6.71 -7.67 -8.05
N SER A 26 -6.55 -7.02 -6.90
CA SER A 26 -5.24 -6.83 -6.28
C SER A 26 -4.69 -8.13 -5.70
N LEU A 27 -5.53 -8.95 -5.06
CA LEU A 27 -5.15 -10.29 -4.60
C LEU A 27 -4.61 -11.12 -5.77
N GLU A 28 -5.28 -11.10 -6.92
CA GLU A 28 -4.82 -11.79 -8.13
C GLU A 28 -3.53 -11.22 -8.70
N TYR A 29 -3.39 -9.89 -8.71
CA TYR A 29 -2.21 -9.20 -9.18
C TYR A 29 -0.98 -9.62 -8.36
N TRP A 30 -1.05 -9.47 -7.04
CA TRP A 30 0.08 -9.76 -6.16
C TRP A 30 0.37 -11.24 -6.03
N PHE A 31 -0.66 -12.11 -6.04
CA PHE A 31 -0.44 -13.55 -6.04
C PHE A 31 0.41 -13.98 -7.24
N LYS A 32 0.13 -13.48 -8.45
CA LYS A 32 0.93 -13.76 -9.65
C LYS A 32 2.36 -13.22 -9.56
N CYS A 33 2.59 -12.15 -8.79
CA CYS A 33 3.92 -11.59 -8.60
C CYS A 33 4.78 -12.43 -7.64
N ILE A 34 4.17 -13.12 -6.68
CA ILE A 34 4.88 -13.87 -5.64
C ILE A 34 4.90 -15.39 -5.86
N ASP A 35 4.00 -15.92 -6.67
CA ASP A 35 4.03 -17.29 -7.19
C ASP A 35 5.16 -17.37 -8.23
N LEU A 36 6.36 -17.79 -7.79
CA LEU A 36 7.59 -17.67 -8.56
C LEU A 36 7.69 -18.74 -9.65
N ASP A 37 7.08 -19.91 -9.43
CA ASP A 37 7.06 -21.01 -10.39
C ASP A 37 5.74 -21.07 -11.20
N GLY A 38 4.73 -20.29 -10.82
CA GLY A 38 3.45 -20.17 -11.52
C GLY A 38 2.54 -21.38 -11.33
N ASN A 39 2.72 -22.15 -10.26
CA ASN A 39 1.98 -23.39 -10.02
C ASN A 39 0.61 -23.17 -9.33
N GLY A 40 0.29 -21.92 -8.94
CA GLY A 40 -0.98 -21.55 -8.30
C GLY A 40 -1.03 -21.79 -6.79
N ILE A 41 0.10 -22.11 -6.15
CA ILE A 41 0.25 -22.24 -4.70
C ILE A 41 1.42 -21.38 -4.22
N LEU A 42 1.26 -20.78 -3.04
CA LEU A 42 2.32 -20.03 -2.40
C LEU A 42 2.92 -20.86 -1.27
N THR A 43 4.14 -21.31 -1.46
CA THR A 43 4.85 -22.16 -0.49
C THR A 43 5.59 -21.34 0.55
N THR A 44 5.97 -22.00 1.66
CA THR A 44 6.85 -21.41 2.68
C THR A 44 8.14 -20.84 2.11
N ASN A 45 8.74 -21.52 1.12
CA ASN A 45 10.01 -21.08 0.52
C ASN A 45 9.86 -19.78 -0.28
N GLU A 46 8.77 -19.63 -1.03
CA GLU A 46 8.51 -18.40 -1.79
C GLU A 46 8.21 -17.23 -0.86
N MET A 47 7.42 -17.45 0.19
CA MET A 47 7.19 -16.43 1.23
C MET A 47 8.49 -16.02 1.91
N GLN A 48 9.33 -16.99 2.27
CA GLN A 48 10.61 -16.72 2.91
C GLN A 48 11.53 -15.88 2.00
N PHE A 49 11.58 -16.22 0.71
CA PHE A 49 12.38 -15.49 -0.28
C PHE A 49 12.07 -13.98 -0.29
N PHE A 50 10.79 -13.60 -0.28
CA PHE A 50 10.42 -12.18 -0.21
C PHE A 50 10.69 -11.57 1.17
N TYR A 51 10.43 -12.32 2.25
CA TYR A 51 10.62 -11.83 3.61
C TYR A 51 12.09 -11.58 3.99
N GLU A 52 13.06 -12.27 3.37
CA GLU A 52 14.49 -12.05 3.61
C GLU A 52 14.92 -10.59 3.37
N GLU A 53 14.40 -9.95 2.32
CA GLU A 53 14.69 -8.53 2.06
C GLU A 53 14.05 -7.62 3.13
N GLN A 54 12.88 -7.99 3.63
CA GLN A 54 12.17 -7.24 4.66
C GLN A 54 12.94 -7.28 5.98
N LEU A 55 13.46 -8.46 6.33
CA LEU A 55 14.34 -8.66 7.48
C LEU A 55 15.58 -7.75 7.38
N HIS A 56 16.25 -7.75 6.23
CA HIS A 56 17.40 -6.89 6.00
C HIS A 56 17.07 -5.40 6.16
N ARG A 57 15.94 -4.95 5.60
CA ARG A 57 15.49 -3.55 5.72
C ARG A 57 15.15 -3.17 7.17
N MET A 58 14.56 -4.08 7.96
CA MET A 58 14.33 -3.86 9.39
C MET A 58 15.62 -3.66 10.17
N GLU A 59 16.64 -4.49 9.90
CA GLU A 59 17.97 -4.35 10.52
C GLU A 59 18.61 -3.00 10.19
N CYS A 60 18.53 -2.56 8.92
CA CYS A 60 19.02 -1.24 8.50
C CYS A 60 18.31 -0.07 9.20
N MET A 61 17.06 -0.25 9.61
CA MET A 61 16.26 0.73 10.34
C MET A 61 16.41 0.61 11.87
N ALA A 62 17.29 -0.27 12.36
CA ALA A 62 17.44 -0.62 13.78
C ALA A 62 16.12 -1.03 14.45
N GLN A 63 15.21 -1.64 13.68
CA GLN A 63 14.02 -2.28 14.19
C GLN A 63 14.36 -3.70 14.66
N GLU A 64 13.63 -4.20 15.65
CA GLU A 64 13.78 -5.59 16.09
C GLU A 64 13.23 -6.52 15.01
N PRO A 65 14.06 -7.39 14.42
CA PRO A 65 13.58 -8.32 13.40
C PRO A 65 12.70 -9.40 14.02
N VAL A 66 11.63 -9.77 13.32
CA VAL A 66 10.78 -10.91 13.68
C VAL A 66 11.25 -12.14 12.91
N LEU A 67 11.30 -13.30 13.58
CA LEU A 67 11.66 -14.54 12.91
C LEU A 67 10.59 -14.93 11.89
N PHE A 68 11.02 -15.43 10.74
CA PHE A 68 10.08 -15.86 9.69
C PHE A 68 9.13 -16.96 10.18
N GLU A 69 9.56 -17.85 11.07
CA GLU A 69 8.71 -18.89 11.65
C GLU A 69 7.52 -18.30 12.44
N ASP A 70 7.75 -17.22 13.19
CA ASP A 70 6.70 -16.52 13.94
C ASP A 70 5.75 -15.80 12.97
N ILE A 71 6.29 -15.17 11.93
CA ILE A 71 5.51 -14.52 10.88
C ILE A 71 4.66 -15.54 10.11
N LEU A 72 5.21 -16.71 9.78
CA LEU A 72 4.49 -17.78 9.11
C LEU A 72 3.31 -18.27 9.96
N CYS A 73 3.53 -18.48 11.27
CA CYS A 73 2.45 -18.83 12.19
C CYS A 73 1.33 -17.77 12.18
N GLN A 74 1.69 -16.48 12.27
CA GLN A 74 0.72 -15.39 12.23
C GLN A 74 -0.05 -15.34 10.90
N MET A 75 0.61 -15.58 9.76
CA MET A 75 -0.05 -15.63 8.45
C MET A 75 -1.02 -16.82 8.35
N ILE A 76 -0.62 -17.99 8.84
CA ILE A 76 -1.49 -19.18 8.88
C ILE A 76 -2.73 -18.90 9.73
N ASP A 77 -2.54 -18.34 10.93
CA ASP A 77 -3.64 -17.98 11.83
C ASP A 77 -4.58 -16.93 11.22
N MET A 78 -4.03 -15.96 10.49
CA MET A 78 -4.79 -14.89 9.83
C MET A 78 -5.63 -15.39 8.65
N ILE A 79 -5.11 -16.33 7.86
CA ILE A 79 -5.78 -16.83 6.66
C ILE A 79 -6.70 -18.01 6.96
N GLY A 80 -6.30 -18.89 7.87
CA GLY A 80 -6.96 -20.18 8.09
C GLY A 80 -7.05 -21.00 6.80
N PRO A 81 -5.92 -21.30 6.13
CA PRO A 81 -5.92 -22.02 4.86
C PRO A 81 -6.46 -23.44 5.03
N GLU A 82 -6.92 -24.04 3.94
CA GLU A 82 -7.35 -25.45 3.95
C GLU A 82 -6.18 -26.42 4.18
N ASN A 83 -4.98 -26.01 3.79
CA ASN A 83 -3.73 -26.72 4.06
C ASN A 83 -2.69 -25.72 4.61
N GLU A 84 -2.11 -26.01 5.76
CA GLU A 84 -1.14 -25.11 6.42
C GLU A 84 0.24 -25.09 5.72
N THR A 85 0.50 -25.97 4.75
CA THR A 85 1.80 -26.02 4.06
C THR A 85 1.93 -25.06 2.86
N TYR A 86 0.81 -24.51 2.38
CA TYR A 86 0.79 -23.54 1.28
C TYR A 86 -0.50 -22.71 1.29
N PHE A 87 -0.46 -21.52 0.68
CA PHE A 87 -1.67 -20.73 0.45
C PHE A 87 -2.09 -20.79 -1.01
N THR A 88 -3.40 -20.87 -1.26
CA THR A 88 -3.95 -20.67 -2.60
C THR A 88 -4.55 -19.27 -2.71
N LEU A 89 -4.71 -18.77 -3.94
CA LEU A 89 -5.49 -17.55 -4.17
C LEU A 89 -6.90 -17.65 -3.59
N ARG A 90 -7.51 -18.85 -3.61
CA ARG A 90 -8.82 -19.10 -3.01
C ARG A 90 -8.81 -18.88 -1.50
N ASP A 91 -7.73 -19.24 -0.82
CA ASP A 91 -7.60 -19.01 0.63
C ASP A 91 -7.49 -17.52 0.93
N LEU A 92 -6.67 -16.79 0.17
CA LEU A 92 -6.54 -15.34 0.34
C LEU A 92 -7.87 -14.60 0.09
N LYS A 93 -8.66 -15.03 -0.90
CA LYS A 93 -9.98 -14.43 -1.19
C LYS A 93 -11.02 -14.64 -0.08
N LYS A 94 -10.85 -15.62 0.82
CA LYS A 94 -11.79 -15.86 1.93
C LYS A 94 -11.64 -14.84 3.06
N CYS A 95 -10.48 -14.22 3.21
CA CYS A 95 -10.15 -13.34 4.33
C CYS A 95 -9.92 -11.90 3.84
N LYS A 96 -10.66 -10.92 4.37
CA LYS A 96 -10.48 -9.50 4.00
C LYS A 96 -9.13 -8.92 4.44
N LEU A 97 -8.46 -9.56 5.40
CA LEU A 97 -7.16 -9.14 5.91
C LEU A 97 -5.99 -9.77 5.13
N SER A 98 -6.26 -10.62 4.14
CA SER A 98 -5.23 -11.33 3.39
C SER A 98 -4.29 -10.39 2.63
N GLY A 99 -4.76 -9.20 2.25
CA GLY A 99 -3.91 -8.16 1.67
C GLY A 99 -2.71 -7.76 2.55
N ASN A 100 -2.77 -7.99 3.86
CA ASN A 100 -1.66 -7.72 4.77
C ASN A 100 -0.48 -8.67 4.58
N ILE A 101 -0.70 -9.89 4.09
CA ILE A 101 0.39 -10.84 3.78
C ILE A 101 1.35 -10.21 2.77
N PHE A 102 0.82 -9.59 1.72
CA PHE A 102 1.64 -8.91 0.74
C PHE A 102 2.45 -7.75 1.34
N ASN A 103 1.88 -7.01 2.30
CA ASN A 103 2.62 -5.97 2.99
C ASN A 103 3.76 -6.55 3.85
N ILE A 104 3.49 -7.64 4.58
CA ILE A 104 4.50 -8.38 5.36
C ILE A 104 5.66 -8.78 4.44
N LEU A 105 5.35 -9.37 3.29
CA LEU A 105 6.33 -9.94 2.36
C LEU A 105 7.17 -8.89 1.61
N PHE A 106 6.62 -7.74 1.23
CA PHE A 106 7.37 -6.80 0.38
C PHE A 106 7.06 -5.30 0.54
N ASN A 107 6.16 -4.90 1.44
CA ASN A 107 5.93 -3.48 1.76
C ASN A 107 6.16 -3.21 3.25
N LEU A 108 7.43 -3.00 3.61
CA LEU A 108 7.84 -2.75 4.99
C LEU A 108 7.12 -1.55 5.62
N ASN A 109 6.89 -0.47 4.87
CA ASN A 109 6.23 0.72 5.41
C ASN A 109 4.78 0.41 5.84
N LYS A 110 4.01 -0.27 4.98
CA LYS A 110 2.63 -0.67 5.30
C LYS A 110 2.60 -1.76 6.37
N PHE A 111 3.58 -2.66 6.39
CA PHE A 111 3.72 -3.65 7.45
C PHE A 111 3.96 -3.01 8.82
N MET A 112 4.96 -2.11 8.94
CA MET A 112 5.24 -1.41 10.20
C MET A 112 4.06 -0.55 10.67
N ALA A 113 3.36 0.11 9.73
CA ALA A 113 2.16 0.87 10.05
C ALA A 113 1.02 -0.02 10.56
N PHE A 114 0.96 -1.28 10.11
CA PHE A 114 0.00 -2.26 10.61
C PHE A 114 0.36 -2.76 12.03
N GLU A 115 1.63 -3.08 12.28
CA GLU A 115 2.12 -3.53 13.60
C GLU A 115 1.97 -2.45 14.69
N THR A 116 2.23 -1.20 14.33
CA THR A 116 2.18 -0.06 15.25
C THR A 116 0.81 0.62 15.34
N ARG A 117 -0.21 0.03 14.72
CA ARG A 117 -1.52 0.67 14.55
C ARG A 117 -2.22 0.86 15.89
N ASP A 118 -2.66 2.09 16.16
CA ASP A 118 -3.35 2.43 17.41
C ASP A 118 -4.67 1.64 17.53
N PRO A 119 -4.91 0.93 18.65
CA PRO A 119 -6.18 0.27 18.93
C PRO A 119 -7.43 1.16 18.78
N PHE A 120 -7.29 2.48 18.97
CA PHE A 120 -8.35 3.46 18.76
C PHE A 120 -8.68 3.63 17.27
N LEU A 121 -7.67 3.77 16.41
CA LEU A 121 -7.86 3.88 14.96
C LEU A 121 -8.47 2.61 14.37
N ILE A 122 -8.07 1.43 14.88
CA ILE A 122 -8.67 0.14 14.50
C ILE A 122 -10.19 0.13 14.80
N ARG A 123 -10.62 0.71 15.93
CA ARG A 123 -12.05 0.79 16.28
C ARG A 123 -12.79 1.74 15.36
N GLN A 124 -12.22 2.90 15.04
CA GLN A 124 -12.83 3.88 14.15
C GLN A 124 -12.99 3.35 12.71
N GLU A 125 -12.02 2.59 12.20
CA GLU A 125 -12.14 1.93 10.89
C GLU A 125 -13.29 0.93 10.85
N ARG A 126 -13.51 0.20 11.95
CA ARG A 126 -14.65 -0.74 12.09
C ARG A 126 -16.00 -0.03 12.14
N GLU A 127 -16.04 1.24 12.54
CA GLU A 127 -17.27 2.05 12.56
C GLU A 127 -17.69 2.53 11.15
N ASN A 128 -16.74 2.61 10.21
CA ASN A 128 -17.00 2.94 8.80
C ASN A 128 -16.54 1.82 7.85
N PRO A 129 -17.21 0.64 7.88
CA PRO A 129 -16.80 -0.54 7.11
C PRO A 129 -17.11 -0.42 5.61
N THR A 130 -17.81 0.63 5.18
CA THR A 130 -18.22 0.83 3.79
C THR A 130 -17.13 1.46 2.91
N LEU A 131 -16.09 2.06 3.52
CA LEU A 131 -14.98 2.65 2.79
C LEU A 131 -13.89 1.59 2.55
N THR A 132 -13.50 1.43 1.29
CA THR A 132 -12.36 0.60 0.88
C THR A 132 -11.04 1.28 1.25
N GLU A 133 -9.93 0.53 1.22
CA GLU A 133 -8.61 1.11 1.43
C GLU A 133 -8.26 2.12 0.32
N TRP A 134 -8.71 1.88 -0.91
CA TRP A 134 -8.61 2.85 -2.00
C TRP A 134 -9.36 4.14 -1.69
N ASP A 135 -10.58 4.07 -1.17
CA ASP A 135 -11.36 5.28 -0.83
C ASP A 135 -10.63 6.11 0.23
N ARG A 136 -10.04 5.45 1.23
CA ARG A 136 -9.25 6.12 2.29
C ARG A 136 -7.99 6.77 1.71
N PHE A 137 -7.27 6.05 0.85
CA PHE A 137 -6.08 6.57 0.16
C PHE A 137 -6.44 7.78 -0.71
N ALA A 138 -7.42 7.63 -1.61
CA ALA A 138 -7.84 8.67 -2.53
C ALA A 138 -8.31 9.94 -1.79
N HIS A 139 -9.06 9.77 -0.69
CA HIS A 139 -9.49 10.88 0.15
C HIS A 139 -8.30 11.63 0.77
N ARG A 140 -7.33 10.90 1.34
CA ARG A 140 -6.14 11.50 1.95
C ARG A 140 -5.28 12.23 0.92
N GLU A 141 -5.05 11.61 -0.25
CA GLU A 141 -4.26 12.23 -1.32
C GLU A 141 -4.96 13.45 -1.91
N TYR A 142 -6.28 13.40 -2.07
CA TYR A 142 -7.06 14.56 -2.52
C TYR A 142 -6.88 15.76 -1.57
N ILE A 143 -7.01 15.53 -0.26
CA ILE A 143 -6.80 16.58 0.75
C ILE A 143 -5.37 17.13 0.66
N ARG A 144 -4.37 16.24 0.61
CA ARG A 144 -2.96 16.64 0.53
C ARG A 144 -2.69 17.54 -0.67
N LEU A 145 -3.15 17.12 -1.86
CA LEU A 145 -2.97 17.88 -3.10
C LEU A 145 -3.71 19.23 -3.07
N SER A 146 -4.93 19.26 -2.53
CA SER A 146 -5.67 20.53 -2.39
C SER A 146 -4.96 21.55 -1.49
N MET A 147 -4.30 21.08 -0.42
CA MET A 147 -3.54 21.96 0.48
C MET A 147 -2.22 22.44 -0.14
N GLU A 148 -1.61 21.64 -1.02
CA GLU A 148 -0.41 22.02 -1.79
C GLU A 148 -0.76 23.11 -2.82
N GLU A 149 -1.91 23.02 -3.49
CA GLU A 149 -2.42 24.02 -4.45
C GLU A 149 -2.73 25.36 -3.77
N ASP A 150 -3.43 25.35 -2.63
CA ASP A 150 -3.73 26.55 -1.84
C ASP A 150 -2.46 27.27 -1.31
N GLY A 151 -1.39 26.51 -1.04
CA GLY A 151 -0.10 27.03 -0.60
C GLY A 151 0.72 27.70 -1.72
N GLU A 152 0.60 27.19 -2.95
CA GLU A 152 1.24 27.77 -4.13
C GLU A 152 0.56 29.09 -4.55
N ASP A 153 -0.77 29.16 -4.48
CA ASP A 153 -1.54 30.39 -4.73
C ASP A 153 -1.26 31.50 -3.69
N ALA A 154 -1.05 31.12 -2.42
CA ALA A 154 -0.63 32.07 -1.39
C ALA A 154 0.80 32.61 -1.61
N SER A 155 1.68 31.86 -2.30
CA SER A 155 3.05 32.28 -2.61
C SER A 155 3.17 33.10 -3.91
N ASN A 156 2.27 32.85 -4.88
CA ASN A 156 2.18 33.59 -6.15
C ASN A 156 1.30 34.84 -6.07
N GLY A 157 0.63 35.10 -4.95
CA GLY A 157 -0.17 36.32 -4.70
C GLY A 157 0.63 37.62 -4.48
N SER A 158 1.90 37.68 -4.91
CA SER A 158 2.71 38.91 -4.91
C SER A 158 3.06 39.39 -6.33
N GLY A 159 2.14 39.21 -7.27
CA GLY A 159 2.22 39.73 -8.65
C GLY A 159 1.43 41.02 -8.85
N ASP A 160 2.18 42.11 -8.97
CA ASP A 160 1.87 43.36 -9.69
C ASP A 160 0.69 44.25 -9.22
N VAL A 161 1.05 45.25 -8.39
CA VAL A 161 0.32 46.53 -8.37
C VAL A 161 0.65 47.28 -9.65
N TRP A 162 -0.16 47.09 -10.69
CA TRP A 162 -0.28 48.03 -11.80
C TRP A 162 -1.04 49.26 -11.30
N ASP A 163 -0.34 50.29 -10.86
CA ASP A 163 -0.89 51.65 -10.77
C ASP A 163 -0.15 52.53 -11.78
N GLU A 164 -0.54 52.39 -13.05
CA GLU A 164 -0.18 53.31 -14.11
C GLU A 164 -1.34 54.30 -14.29
N SER A 165 -1.00 55.60 -14.23
CA SER A 165 -1.77 56.76 -14.71
C SER A 165 -2.57 57.56 -13.67
N LEU A 166 -1.87 58.37 -12.86
CA LEU A 166 -2.41 59.68 -12.48
C LEU A 166 -1.98 60.71 -13.54
N GLU A 167 -2.95 61.12 -14.35
CA GLU A 167 -2.85 62.17 -15.36
C GLU A 167 -2.27 63.47 -14.78
N ALA A 168 -1.35 64.10 -15.53
CA ALA A 168 -1.19 65.56 -15.54
C ALA A 168 -1.90 66.07 -16.81
N PRO A 169 -2.73 67.13 -16.74
CA PRO A 169 -2.23 68.51 -16.90
C PRO A 169 -3.08 69.55 -16.10
N PHE A 170 -2.70 70.78 -15.75
CA PHE A 170 -1.82 71.83 -16.27
C PHE A 170 -1.24 72.66 -15.11
#